data_AF-A0A1E3NTT9-F1
#
_entry.id   AF-A0A1E3NTT9-F1
#
_cell.length_a   1.000
_cell.length_b   1.000
_cell.length_c   1.000
_cell.angle_alpha   90.00
_cell.angle_beta   90.00
_cell.angle_gamma   90.00
#
_symmetry.space_group_name_H-M   'P 1'
#
loop_
_entity.id
_entity.type
_entity.pdbx_description
1 polymer ?
#
loop_
_entity_poly.entity_id
_entity_poly.type
_entity_poly.pdbx_seq_one_letter_code
_entity_poly.pdbx_strand_id
1 'polypeptide(L)'
;HPVSCKTNNTLSMTLKDSILTDIKGRVGSIVANRQFQFDGPPPQAGAIYAAGWSISNDGNLAIGNTTVFYQCLSGNFYNLYDEVIGNQCEPVYLKVVDLVDC
;
A
#
# COMPACT_ATOMS: atom_id res chain seq x y z
N HIS A 1 0.77 3.19 -18.72
CA HIS A 1 0.51 3.78 -17.40
C HIS A 1 1.38 5.03 -17.23
N PRO A 2 1.07 5.95 -16.30
CA PRO A 2 1.98 7.05 -15.95
C PRO A 2 3.36 6.48 -15.54
N VAL A 3 4.44 7.17 -15.92
CA VAL A 3 5.83 6.77 -15.68
C VAL A 3 6.46 7.73 -14.66
N SER A 4 7.26 7.22 -13.74
CA SER A 4 8.01 8.02 -12.76
C SER A 4 9.48 7.58 -12.70
N CYS A 5 10.41 8.53 -12.62
CA CYS A 5 11.82 8.22 -12.42
C CYS A 5 12.03 7.62 -11.04
N LYS A 6 12.71 6.48 -10.98
CA LYS A 6 13.07 5.84 -9.73
C LYS A 6 14.04 6.72 -8.94
N THR A 7 13.73 6.97 -7.68
CA THR A 7 14.67 7.60 -6.73
C THR A 7 14.93 6.65 -5.57
N ASN A 8 16.00 6.86 -4.80
CA ASN A 8 16.30 6.05 -3.62
C ASN A 8 15.20 6.10 -2.55
N ASN A 9 14.32 7.11 -2.60
CA ASN A 9 13.21 7.28 -1.66
C ASN A 9 11.86 6.85 -2.26
N THR A 10 11.83 6.40 -3.52
CA THR A 10 10.60 5.93 -4.16
C THR A 10 10.23 4.56 -3.61
N LEU A 11 9.04 4.44 -3.03
CA LEU A 11 8.48 3.15 -2.64
C LEU A 11 8.22 2.32 -3.91
N SER A 12 9.15 1.41 -4.19
CA SER A 12 9.06 0.48 -5.32
C SER A 12 8.45 -0.83 -4.86
N MET A 13 7.43 -1.30 -5.57
CA MET A 13 6.68 -2.50 -5.22
C MET A 13 6.38 -3.33 -6.46
N THR A 14 6.21 -4.63 -6.27
CA THR A 14 5.78 -5.57 -7.30
C THR A 14 4.43 -6.15 -6.88
N LEU A 15 3.46 -6.14 -7.79
CA LEU A 15 2.21 -6.86 -7.63
C LEU A 15 2.25 -8.11 -8.51
N LYS A 16 2.23 -9.29 -7.90
CA LYS A 16 2.21 -10.58 -8.61
C LYS A 16 1.29 -11.55 -7.89
N ASP A 17 0.45 -12.26 -8.63
CA ASP A 17 -0.51 -13.23 -8.08
C ASP A 17 -1.37 -12.64 -6.93
N SER A 18 -1.74 -11.36 -7.08
CA SER A 18 -2.45 -10.56 -6.06
C SER A 18 -1.72 -10.39 -4.72
N ILE A 19 -0.40 -10.64 -4.68
CA ILE A 19 0.48 -10.38 -3.55
C ILE A 19 1.34 -9.16 -3.89
N LEU A 20 1.36 -8.18 -2.98
CA LEU A 20 2.18 -6.99 -3.10
C LEU A 20 3.47 -7.18 -2.31
N THR A 21 4.63 -6.97 -2.92
CA THR A 21 5.93 -7.05 -2.27
C THR A 21 6.76 -5.81 -2.51
N ASP A 22 7.50 -5.36 -1.49
CA ASP A 22 8.47 -4.27 -1.67
C ASP A 22 9.84 -4.79 -2.17
N ILE A 23 10.76 -3.87 -2.44
CA ILE A 23 12.14 -4.20 -2.88
C ILE A 23 12.95 -5.01 -1.86
N LYS A 24 12.54 -5.04 -0.60
CA LYS A 24 13.17 -5.83 0.46
C LYS A 24 12.56 -7.22 0.57
N GLY A 25 11.59 -7.56 -0.29
CA GLY A 25 10.87 -8.83 -0.27
C GLY A 25 9.80 -8.91 0.81
N ARG A 26 9.48 -7.80 1.48
CA ARG A 26 8.44 -7.77 2.52
C ARG A 26 7.07 -7.75 1.87
N VAL A 27 6.10 -8.40 2.50
CA VAL A 27 4.73 -8.51 2.01
C VAL A 27 3.92 -7.31 2.49
N GLY A 28 3.32 -6.60 1.54
CA GLY A 28 2.34 -5.55 1.78
C GLY A 28 1.05 -6.15 2.30
N SER A 29 0.64 -5.74 3.50
CA SER A 29 -0.52 -6.29 4.19
C SER A 29 -1.31 -5.22 4.93
N ILE A 30 -2.60 -5.48 5.09
CA ILE A 30 -3.45 -4.78 6.06
C ILE A 30 -3.43 -5.59 7.34
N VAL A 31 -2.90 -5.02 8.42
CA VAL A 31 -2.77 -5.70 9.70
C VAL A 31 -3.96 -5.44 10.62
N ALA A 32 -4.00 -6.10 11.78
CA ALA A 32 -5.16 -6.13 12.68
C ALA A 32 -5.64 -4.73 13.13
N ASN A 33 -4.75 -3.73 13.17
CA ASN A 33 -5.08 -2.34 13.47
C ASN A 33 -5.41 -1.50 12.21
N ARG A 34 -5.71 -2.15 11.08
CA ARG A 34 -6.08 -1.55 9.78
C ARG A 34 -4.93 -0.88 9.03
N GLN A 35 -3.72 -0.89 9.58
CA GLN A 35 -2.58 -0.25 8.96
C GLN A 35 -2.14 -1.02 7.72
N PHE A 36 -1.87 -0.30 6.64
CA PHE A 36 -1.14 -0.81 5.50
C PHE A 36 0.35 -0.74 5.78
N GLN A 37 1.00 -1.90 5.89
CA GLN A 37 2.44 -1.99 6.18
C GLN A 37 3.11 -3.16 5.45
N PHE A 38 4.44 -3.18 5.52
CA PHE A 38 5.29 -4.18 4.87
C PHE A 38 6.11 -4.95 5.90
N ASP A 39 5.83 -6.25 6.03
CA ASP A 39 6.49 -7.16 6.97
C ASP A 39 6.88 -8.49 6.33
N GLY A 40 7.74 -9.24 7.04
CA GLY A 40 8.00 -10.63 6.69
C GLY A 40 8.80 -10.85 5.41
N PRO A 41 8.67 -12.04 4.78
CA PRO A 41 7.67 -13.10 5.01
C PRO A 41 7.94 -14.00 6.24
N PRO A 42 6.91 -14.55 6.93
CA PRO A 42 5.48 -14.32 6.70
C PRO A 42 5.04 -12.93 7.17
N PRO A 43 3.92 -12.39 6.64
CA PRO A 43 3.35 -11.14 7.16
C PRO A 43 3.01 -11.26 8.65
N GLN A 44 2.79 -10.14 9.31
CA GLN A 44 2.48 -10.12 10.74
C GLN A 44 1.31 -11.07 11.06
N ALA A 45 1.44 -11.85 12.13
CA ALA A 45 0.37 -12.73 12.59
C ALA A 45 -0.90 -11.91 12.88
N GLY A 46 -2.04 -12.36 12.35
CA GLY A 46 -3.31 -11.63 12.44
C GLY A 46 -3.50 -10.57 11.35
N ALA A 47 -2.70 -10.57 10.28
CA ALA A 47 -2.98 -9.77 9.09
C ALA A 47 -4.37 -10.09 8.52
N ILE A 48 -5.14 -9.05 8.24
CA ILE A 48 -6.49 -9.11 7.67
C ILE A 48 -6.40 -9.42 6.18
N TYR A 49 -5.47 -8.74 5.50
CA TYR A 49 -5.18 -8.96 4.09
C TYR A 49 -3.67 -9.10 3.89
N ALA A 50 -3.24 -10.20 3.27
CA ALA A 50 -1.87 -10.40 2.80
C ALA A 50 -1.79 -10.68 1.28
N ALA A 51 -2.95 -10.83 0.65
CA ALA A 51 -3.14 -11.07 -0.78
C ALA A 51 -4.51 -10.49 -1.18
N GLY A 52 -4.88 -10.61 -2.44
CA GLY A 52 -6.12 -10.01 -2.99
C GLY A 52 -5.94 -8.56 -3.44
N TRP A 53 -4.69 -8.11 -3.56
CA TRP A 53 -4.37 -6.82 -4.14
C TRP A 53 -4.67 -6.83 -5.65
N SER A 54 -5.13 -5.70 -6.16
CA SER A 54 -5.39 -5.48 -7.59
C SER A 54 -5.13 -4.02 -7.97
N ILE A 55 -5.21 -3.73 -9.27
CA ILE A 55 -5.12 -2.36 -9.80
C ILE A 55 -6.46 -2.07 -10.48
N SER A 56 -7.10 -0.97 -10.09
CA SER A 56 -8.35 -0.53 -10.71
C SER A 56 -8.13 -0.02 -12.14
N ASN A 57 -9.21 0.12 -12.91
CA ASN A 57 -9.16 0.69 -14.26
C ASN A 57 -8.55 2.10 -14.29
N ASP A 58 -8.67 2.86 -13.19
CA ASP A 58 -8.10 4.20 -13.05
C ASP A 58 -6.62 4.19 -12.63
N GLY A 59 -6.00 3.00 -12.51
CA GLY A 59 -4.61 2.84 -12.08
C GLY A 59 -4.39 3.06 -10.58
N ASN A 60 -5.42 2.88 -9.75
CA ASN A 60 -5.26 2.91 -8.29
C ASN A 60 -5.01 1.50 -7.75
N LEU A 61 -4.15 1.38 -6.75
CA LEU A 61 -4.06 0.16 -5.95
C LEU A 61 -5.40 -0.08 -5.25
N ALA A 62 -5.82 -1.33 -5.22
CA ALA A 62 -7.06 -1.78 -4.60
C ALA A 62 -6.81 -3.01 -3.73
N ILE A 63 -7.61 -3.14 -2.68
CA ILE A 63 -7.67 -4.33 -1.84
C ILE A 63 -9.13 -4.68 -1.58
N GLY A 64 -9.51 -5.93 -1.85
CA GLY A 64 -10.92 -6.32 -1.89
C GLY A 64 -11.69 -5.46 -2.91
N ASN A 65 -12.72 -4.74 -2.44
CA ASN A 65 -13.59 -3.91 -3.27
C ASN A 65 -13.34 -2.39 -3.13
N THR A 66 -12.27 -1.97 -2.44
CA THR A 66 -11.95 -0.55 -2.22
C THR A 66 -10.66 -0.13 -2.93
N THR A 67 -10.64 1.12 -3.41
CA THR A 67 -9.44 1.83 -3.91
C THR A 67 -9.06 3.01 -3.01
N VAL A 68 -9.84 3.26 -1.96
CA VAL A 68 -9.66 4.37 -1.04
C VAL A 68 -8.87 3.86 0.16
N PHE A 69 -7.76 4.51 0.44
CA PHE A 69 -7.01 4.38 1.67
C PHE A 69 -7.14 5.68 2.46
N TYR A 70 -6.66 5.68 3.69
CA TYR A 70 -6.68 6.85 4.55
C TYR A 70 -5.29 7.13 5.08
N GLN A 71 -4.80 8.36 4.89
CA GLN A 71 -3.60 8.82 5.57
C GLN A 71 -4.02 9.46 6.89
N CYS A 72 -3.56 8.92 8.01
CA CYS A 72 -3.87 9.46 9.33
C CYS A 72 -2.62 9.97 10.03
N LEU A 73 -2.68 11.18 10.58
CA LEU A 73 -1.57 11.79 11.29
C LEU A 73 -1.32 11.03 12.61
N SER A 74 -0.10 10.55 12.80
CA SER A 74 0.35 9.88 14.01
C SER A 74 1.66 10.52 14.49
N GLY A 75 1.55 11.53 15.35
CA GLY A 75 2.69 12.34 15.77
C GLY A 75 3.15 13.26 14.63
N ASN A 76 4.33 13.01 14.08
CA ASN A 76 4.95 13.84 13.03
C ASN A 76 4.90 13.20 11.63
N PHE A 77 4.27 12.04 11.48
CA PHE A 77 4.20 11.31 10.21
C PHE A 77 2.79 10.77 9.97
N TYR A 78 2.49 10.51 8.70
CA TYR A 78 1.23 9.90 8.29
C TYR A 78 1.40 8.39 8.10
N ASN A 79 0.49 7.63 8.67
CA ASN A 79 0.34 6.20 8.41
C ASN A 79 -0.81 5.98 7.43
N LEU A 80 -0.73 4.90 6.65
CA LEU A 80 -1.78 4.51 5.70
C LEU A 80 -2.66 3.41 6.30
N TYR A 81 -3.97 3.50 6.06
CA TYR A 81 -4.98 2.55 6.56
C TYR A 81 -6.00 2.21 5.48
N ASP A 82 -6.63 1.04 5.58
CA ASP A 82 -7.76 0.65 4.70
C ASP A 82 -9.11 1.25 5.17
N GLU A 83 -9.18 1.76 6.39
CA GLU A 83 -10.35 2.49 6.94
C GLU A 83 -9.93 3.68 7.81
N VAL A 84 -10.89 4.53 8.15
CA VAL A 84 -10.67 5.68 9.05
C VAL A 84 -10.48 5.17 10.48
N ILE A 85 -9.32 5.41 11.08
CA ILE A 85 -8.99 4.97 12.45
C ILE A 85 -8.96 6.12 13.49
N GLY A 86 -9.30 7.35 13.09
CA GLY A 86 -9.26 8.51 13.97
C GLY A 86 -9.73 9.80 13.30
N ASN A 87 -9.63 10.91 14.04
CA ASN A 87 -10.19 12.20 13.62
C ASN A 87 -9.33 12.96 12.61
N GLN A 88 -8.04 12.63 12.49
CA GLN A 88 -7.09 13.33 11.62
C GLN A 88 -6.69 12.42 10.45
N CYS A 89 -7.69 12.03 9.65
CA CYS A 89 -7.52 11.14 8.52
C CYS A 89 -8.10 11.77 7.26
N GLU A 90 -7.33 11.71 6.17
CA GLU A 90 -7.78 12.18 4.85
C GLU A 90 -7.77 11.01 3.85
N PRO A 91 -8.78 10.92 2.96
CA PRO A 91 -8.81 9.89 1.94
C PRO A 91 -7.68 10.10 0.93
N VAL A 92 -7.04 9.00 0.54
CA VAL A 92 -5.95 8.98 -0.44
C VAL A 92 -6.13 7.83 -1.42
N TYR A 93 -5.71 8.06 -2.67
CA TYR A 93 -5.67 7.06 -3.72
C TYR A 93 -4.21 6.76 -4.06
N LEU A 94 -3.82 5.49 -3.96
CA LEU A 94 -2.46 5.06 -4.26
C LEU A 94 -2.34 4.79 -5.76
N LYS A 95 -1.88 5.78 -6.52
CA LYS A 95 -1.66 5.65 -7.97
C LYS A 95 -0.46 4.75 -8.24
N VAL A 96 -0.67 3.74 -9.07
CA VAL A 96 0.39 2.86 -9.57
C VAL A 96 1.01 3.50 -10.81
N VAL A 97 2.32 3.66 -10.77
CA VAL A 97 3.13 4.21 -11.86
C VAL A 97 4.24 3.23 -12.22
N ASP A 98 4.63 3.19 -13.48
CA ASP A 98 5.78 2.41 -13.91
C ASP A 98 7.06 3.15 -13.51
N LEU A 99 7.93 2.49 -12.74
CA LEU A 99 9.21 3.06 -12.34
C LEU A 99 10.27 2.74 -13.38
N VAL A 100 10.89 3.78 -13.93
CA VAL A 100 11.98 3.65 -14.92
C VAL A 100 13.27 4.21 -14.36
N ASP A 101 14.38 3.62 -14.78
CA ASP A 101 15.69 4.19 -14.56
C ASP A 101 15.86 5.37 -15.53
N CYS A 102 16.01 6.54 -14.92
CA CYS A 102 16.46 7.78 -15.52
C CYS A 102 17.91 7.98 -15.01
#